data_AF-A0A9D5XVW6-F1
#
_entry.id   AF-A0A9D5XVW6-F1
#
_cell.length_a   1.000
_cell.length_b   1.000
_cell.length_c   1.000
_cell.angle_alpha   90.00
_cell.angle_beta   90.00
_cell.angle_gamma   90.00
#
_symmetry.space_group_name_H-M   'P 1'
#
loop_
_entity.id
_entity.type
_entity.pdbx_description
1 polymer ?
#
loop_
_entity_poly.entity_id
_entity_poly.type
_entity_poly.pdbx_seq_one_letter_code
_entity_poly.pdbx_strand_id
1 'polypeptide(L)' 'MLLGCKYGDDYQCHFVKGSELCNRRKENIAESLGRLGVEPERVEQYEVSIDMYDKVPDMIDEFVRNITTNFGPNPFKGY' A
#
# COMPACT_ATOMS: atom_id res chain seq x y z
N MET A 1 0.63 0.74 -3.96
CA MET A 1 1.21 1.37 -2.75
C MET A 1 0.35 2.56 -2.34
N LEU A 2 0.01 2.63 -1.06
CA LEU A 2 -0.64 3.76 -0.39
C LEU A 2 0.30 4.22 0.74
N LEU A 3 0.54 5.52 0.87
CA LEU A 3 1.34 6.09 1.96
C LEU A 3 0.45 6.87 2.92
N GLY A 4 0.64 6.68 4.22
CA GLY A 4 -0.13 7.40 5.23
C GLY A 4 0.61 7.54 6.55
N CYS A 5 0.06 8.36 7.45
CA CYS A 5 0.55 8.48 8.82
C CYS A 5 0.34 7.16 9.58
N LYS A 6 1.15 6.92 10.61
CA LYS A 6 0.96 5.79 11.53
C LYS A 6 -0.43 5.78 12.15
N TYR A 7 -1.03 4.60 12.25
CA TYR A 7 -2.28 4.35 12.98
C TYR A 7 -2.06 3.33 14.12
N GLY A 8 -2.97 3.28 15.10
CA GLY A 8 -2.82 2.45 16.30
C GLY A 8 -2.51 3.27 17.56
N ASP A 9 -1.71 2.73 18.47
CA ASP A 9 -1.50 3.33 19.79
C ASP A 9 -0.76 4.68 19.73
N ASP A 10 0.18 4.84 18.79
CA ASP A 10 0.89 6.10 18.52
C ASP A 10 0.24 6.86 17.36
N TYR A 11 -1.04 7.19 17.50
CA TYR A 11 -1.83 7.77 16.40
C TYR A 11 -1.27 9.12 15.93
N GLN A 12 -0.68 9.16 14.72
CA GLN A 12 -0.10 10.38 14.12
C GLN A 12 -0.94 10.93 12.96
N CYS A 13 -2.07 10.32 12.64
CA CYS A 13 -2.90 10.82 11.54
C CYS A 13 -3.59 12.12 11.95
N HIS A 14 -3.33 13.17 11.17
CA HIS A 14 -3.89 14.51 11.34
C HIS A 14 -5.44 14.53 11.39
N PHE A 15 -6.09 13.54 10.76
CA PHE A 15 -7.55 13.43 10.67
C PHE A 15 -8.14 12.32 11.56
N VAL A 16 -7.48 11.97 12.67
CA VAL A 16 -7.98 11.12 13.79
C VAL A 16 -8.28 9.65 13.48
N LYS A 17 -8.85 9.30 12.32
CA LYS A 17 -9.11 7.92 11.89
C LYS A 17 -8.77 7.63 10.42
N GLY A 18 -8.18 8.60 9.72
CA GLY A 18 -7.95 8.51 8.28
C GLY A 18 -7.08 7.32 7.87
N SER A 19 -5.95 7.11 8.56
CA SER A 19 -5.03 6.01 8.28
C SER A 19 -5.62 4.64 8.62
N GLU A 20 -6.44 4.54 9.67
CA GLU A 20 -7.17 3.31 10.02
C GLU A 20 -8.23 2.97 8.97
N LEU A 21 -8.97 3.99 8.50
CA LEU A 21 -9.94 3.82 7.42
C LEU A 21 -9.27 3.39 6.10
N CYS A 22 -8.07 3.92 5.82
CA CYS A 22 -7.26 3.50 4.69
C CYS A 22 -6.90 2.02 4.77
N ASN A 23 -6.51 1.53 5.95
CA ASN A 23 -6.19 0.12 6.18
C ASN A 23 -7.37 -0.81 5.87
N ARG A 24 -8.54 -0.51 6.45
CA ARG A 24 -9.78 -1.28 6.17
C ARG A 24 -10.16 -1.24 4.68
N ARG A 25 -9.97 -0.10 4.01
CA ARG A 25 -10.24 0.01 2.57
C ARG A 25 -9.22 -0.77 1.74
N LYS A 26 -7.96 -0.84 2.17
CA LYS A 26 -6.93 -1.67 1.53
C LYS A 26 -7.32 -3.14 1.55
N GLU A 27 -7.84 -3.64 2.67
CA GLU A 27 -8.33 -5.02 2.77
C GLU A 27 -9.48 -5.30 1.79
N ASN A 28 -10.45 -4.39 1.68
CA ASN A 28 -11.55 -4.54 0.71
C ASN A 28 -11.06 -4.54 -0.75
N ILE A 29 -10.06 -3.72 -1.06
CA ILE A 29 -9.44 -3.69 -2.39
C ILE A 29 -8.69 -4.99 -2.66
N ALA A 30 -7.90 -5.46 -1.69
CA ALA A 30 -7.15 -6.71 -1.76
C ALA A 30 -8.07 -7.92 -2.02
N GLU A 31 -9.21 -7.99 -1.32
CA GLU A 31 -10.24 -9.00 -1.57
C GLU A 31 -10.80 -8.91 -2.99
N SER A 32 -11.11 -7.69 -3.44
CA SER A 32 -11.64 -7.45 -4.78
C SER A 32 -10.65 -7.85 -5.88
N LEU A 33 -9.36 -7.59 -5.68
CA LEU A 33 -8.30 -8.04 -6.59
C LEU A 33 -8.22 -9.56 -6.64
N GLY A 34 -8.26 -10.24 -5.49
CA GLY A 34 -8.27 -11.69 -5.43
C GLY A 34 -9.44 -12.31 -6.21
N ARG A 35 -10.63 -11.71 -6.13
CA ARG A 35 -11.81 -12.13 -6.92
C ARG A 35 -11.63 -11.96 -8.44
N LEU A 36 -10.79 -10.99 -8.85
CA LEU A 36 -10.45 -10.74 -10.26
C LEU A 36 -9.26 -11.57 -10.75
N GLY A 37 -8.70 -12.46 -9.91
CA GLY A 37 -7.51 -13.22 -10.24
C GLY A 37 -6.22 -12.39 -10.25
N VAL A 38 -6.21 -11.26 -9.53
CA VAL A 38 -5.05 -10.39 -9.36
C VAL A 38 -4.50 -10.55 -7.96
N GLU A 39 -3.18 -10.59 -7.84
CA GLU A 39 -2.49 -10.78 -6.56
C GLU A 39 -2.80 -9.63 -5.59
N PRO A 40 -3.37 -9.92 -4.40
CA PRO A 40 -3.73 -8.90 -3.41
C PRO A 40 -2.55 -8.01 -2.98
N GLU A 41 -1.33 -8.55 -3.02
CA GLU A 41 -0.06 -7.90 -2.68
C GLU A 41 0.28 -6.72 -3.63
N ARG A 42 -0.44 -6.58 -4.75
CA ARG A 42 -0.34 -5.39 -5.62
C ARG A 42 -0.87 -4.12 -4.96
N VAL A 43 -1.58 -4.24 -3.83
CA VAL A 43 -2.05 -3.10 -3.04
C VAL A 43 -1.58 -3.25 -1.62
N GLU A 44 -0.66 -2.38 -1.22
CA GLU A 44 -0.14 -2.33 0.15
C GLU A 44 -0.16 -0.90 0.70
N GLN A 45 -0.36 -0.80 2.01
CA GLN A 45 -0.29 0.44 2.78
C GLN A 45 1.03 0.47 3.56
N TYR A 46 1.73 1.59 3.48
CA TYR A 46 2.94 1.86 4.24
C TYR A 46 2.74 3.08 5.12
N GLU A 47 3.33 3.01 6.31
CA GLU A 47 3.30 4.11 7.27
C GLU A 47 4.57 4.93 7.18
N VAL A 48 4.42 6.24 7.00
CA VAL A 48 5.53 7.19 6.86
C VAL A 48 5.24 8.40 7.75
N SER A 49 6.15 8.68 8.68
CA SER A 49 6.13 9.93 9.45
C SER A 49 6.83 11.05 8.69
N ILE A 50 6.53 12.30 9.05
CA ILE A 50 7.03 13.49 8.35
C ILE A 50 8.57 13.60 8.35
N ASP A 51 9.23 13.03 9.36
CA ASP A 51 10.67 12.98 9.51
C ASP A 51 11.34 11.82 8.73
N MET A 52 10.57 10.92 8.12
CA MET A 52 11.06 9.77 7.33
C MET A 52 11.08 10.04 5.82
N TYR A 53 11.13 11.31 5.40
CA TYR A 53 11.08 11.69 3.99
C TYR A 53 12.24 11.09 3.16
N ASP A 54 13.39 10.89 3.80
CA ASP A 54 14.61 10.31 3.24
C ASP A 54 14.45 8.83 2.86
N LYS A 55 13.52 8.12 3.49
CA LYS A 55 13.25 6.70 3.27
C LYS A 55 12.21 6.43 2.18
N VAL A 56 11.43 7.44 1.79
CA VAL A 56 10.37 7.29 0.79
C VAL A 56 10.88 6.74 -0.55
N PRO A 57 12.03 7.20 -1.09
CA PRO A 57 12.58 6.63 -2.32
C PRO A 57 12.82 5.12 -2.21
N ASP A 58 13.48 4.66 -1.14
CA ASP A 58 13.79 3.25 -0.94
C ASP A 58 12.53 2.39 -0.79
N MET A 59 11.50 2.90 -0.10
CA MET A 59 10.21 2.22 0.04
C MET A 59 9.51 2.02 -1.32
N ILE A 60 9.56 3.03 -2.19
CA ILE A 60 8.98 2.95 -3.53
C ILE A 60 9.76 1.95 -4.37
N ASP A 61 11.09 2.01 -4.34
CA ASP A 61 11.96 1.10 -5.09
C ASP A 61 11.76 -0.36 -4.65
N GLU A 62 11.64 -0.60 -3.34
CA GLU A 62 11.35 -1.93 -2.80
C GLU A 62 9.97 -2.43 -3.26
N PHE A 63 8.94 -1.59 -3.18
CA PHE A 63 7.61 -1.95 -3.65
C PHE A 63 7.62 -2.31 -5.15
N VAL A 64 8.21 -1.47 -6.00
CA VAL A 64 8.31 -1.72 -7.44
C VAL A 64 9.10 -3.00 -7.73
N ARG A 65 10.22 -3.22 -7.03
CA ARG A 65 11.02 -4.44 -7.15
C ARG A 65 10.24 -5.68 -6.76
N ASN A 66 9.50 -5.65 -5.65
CA ASN A 66 8.66 -6.75 -5.20
C ASN A 66 7.61 -7.11 -6.26
N ILE A 67 6.87 -6.11 -6.77
CA ILE A 67 5.85 -6.34 -7.80
C ILE A 67 6.44 -6.90 -9.08
N THR A 68 7.54 -6.32 -9.56
CA THR A 68 8.16 -6.72 -10.83
C THR A 68 8.83 -8.09 -10.77
N THR A 69 9.43 -8.44 -9.63
CA THR A 69 10.13 -9.72 -9.43
C THR A 69 9.16 -10.87 -9.21
N ASN A 70 8.10 -10.66 -8.42
CA ASN A 70 7.23 -11.76 -7.98
C ASN A 70 5.97 -11.94 -8.83
N PHE A 71 5.43 -10.87 -9.43
CA PHE A 71 4.13 -10.92 -10.11
C PHE A 71 4.17 -10.43 -11.56
N GLY A 72 5.26 -9.78 -11.98
CA GLY A 72 5.37 -9.21 -13.31
C GLY A 72 4.29 -8.16 -13.64
N PRO A 73 4.04 -7.88 -14.93
CA PRO A 73 3.01 -6.94 -15.37
C PRO A 73 1.61 -7.35 -14.87
N ASN A 74 0.72 -6.36 -14.70
CA ASN A 74 -0.67 -6.64 -14.37
C ASN A 74 -1.34 -7.46 -15.50
N PRO A 75 -2.08 -8.54 -15.19
CA PRO A 75 -2.70 -9.42 -16.18
C PRO A 75 -3.71 -8.73 -17.10
N PHE A 76 -4.24 -7.57 -16.71
CA PHE A 76 -5.15 -6.75 -17.51
C PHE A 76 -4.44 -5.73 -18.40
N LYS A 77 -3.10 -5.62 -18.37
CA LYS A 77 -2.32 -4.65 -19.17
C LYS A 77 -2.13 -5.08 -20.64
N GLY A 78 -2.91 -6.04 -21.14
CA GLY A 78 -2.66 -6.79 -22.39
C GLY A 78 -3.80 -6.80 -23.42
N TYR A 79 -4.68 -5.80 -23.42
CA TYR A 79 -5.75 -5.65 -24.43
C TYR A 79 -5.80 -4.21 -24.95
#